data_AF-A0A1Z9N8S2-F1
#
_entry.id   AF-A0A1Z9N8S2-F1
#
_cell.length_a   1.000
_cell.length_b   1.000
_cell.length_c   1.000
_cell.angle_alpha   90.00
_cell.angle_beta   90.00
_cell.angle_gamma   90.00
#
_symmetry.space_group_name_H-M   'P 1'
#
loop_
_entity.id
_entity.type
_entity.pdbx_description
1 polymer ?
#
loop_
_entity_poly.entity_id
_entity_poly.type
_entity_poly.pdbx_seq_one_letter_code
_entity_poly.pdbx_strand_id
1 'polypeptide(L)'
;MRISFSKICLIIFVFVFIPSCSKGDGITQTPTLPQTTQTESESISDNEEDTQPQNQTTQDYFTVTFKGNGTYQRENSPYSPIQYSIELLSGNIDSEGKFSKGSKIKLVLIKNPGWDIDYSQIDRTIIDQGVQIENDLEISLNVMPENDNFPYDELNLNGSFINVGNNIGSYQEWNEPNEELNFYVTNNFFYSEYIEAYKDRIFEIQQLLGKWGPLDILIFDWEGDPNNNREMFLKTRQERAVKAYELQLISNPETWVDDEMKRYDEIVSNNGWPFGSADAPMGMRKQIGSIYKNNYIEYIEMWSNQSGLTVNDLIESKDFHWEWGSGSYHEYIHIWQASQNKHGFISEIAGCHNCNEWTIYNPKLNSIWVAPRWFQEGQCAVIQSILSEKMALRIEQGHCCSIPPEKFKVRNYIKKYLLNKNLDRLRRDETGLNGYGTVGEAASFYKFAKMNYSLETYMAFETKKGSDGYASAMHEYLGISEDSFYLEFNNWYFDSNLTDQQKLDYLYPEGINPILMDIQKRR
;
A
#
# COMPACT_ATOMS: atom_id res chain seq x y z
N MET A 1 -19.67 -59.40 1.03
CA MET A 1 -18.92 -60.30 1.96
C MET A 1 -17.83 -60.98 1.16
N ARG A 2 -16.61 -61.12 1.71
CA ARG A 2 -15.33 -61.49 1.03
C ARG A 2 -14.76 -60.40 0.10
N ILE A 3 -13.44 -60.24 -0.06
CA ILE A 3 -12.26 -60.49 0.83
C ILE A 3 -11.12 -59.58 0.33
N SER A 4 -10.20 -59.18 1.21
CA SER A 4 -8.99 -58.39 0.90
C SER A 4 -7.91 -59.19 0.15
N PHE A 5 -7.11 -58.53 -0.70
CA PHE A 5 -5.64 -58.41 -0.54
C PHE A 5 -4.97 -57.80 -1.79
N SER A 6 -4.13 -56.77 -1.61
CA SER A 6 -2.77 -56.72 -2.19
C SER A 6 -1.98 -55.45 -1.79
N LYS A 7 -0.92 -55.65 -1.00
CA LYS A 7 0.41 -55.00 -1.03
C LYS A 7 0.47 -53.46 -0.91
N ILE A 8 0.94 -52.93 0.23
CA ILE A 8 2.35 -52.81 0.65
C ILE A 8 3.15 -51.87 -0.25
N CYS A 9 3.43 -50.67 0.29
CA CYS A 9 4.76 -50.06 0.25
C CYS A 9 4.92 -49.18 1.48
N LEU A 10 5.66 -49.68 2.48
CA LEU A 10 5.95 -48.99 3.74
C LEU A 10 7.34 -48.35 3.60
N ILE A 11 7.44 -47.02 3.69
CA ILE A 11 8.74 -46.34 3.83
C ILE A 11 8.78 -45.70 5.21
N ILE A 12 9.58 -46.31 6.07
CA ILE A 12 9.91 -45.80 7.40
C ILE A 12 11.07 -44.82 7.23
N PHE A 13 10.88 -43.56 7.61
CA PHE A 13 12.01 -42.68 7.89
C PHE A 13 12.49 -42.90 9.32
N VAL A 14 13.63 -43.56 9.46
CA VAL A 14 14.28 -43.80 10.75
C VAL A 14 15.07 -42.55 11.13
N PHE A 15 14.68 -41.89 12.23
CA PHE A 15 15.54 -40.89 12.87
C PHE A 15 16.73 -41.60 13.52
N VAL A 16 17.90 -41.49 12.89
CA VAL A 16 19.18 -41.94 13.46
C VAL A 16 19.82 -40.74 14.16
N PHE A 17 19.74 -40.72 15.48
CA PHE A 17 20.57 -39.85 16.33
C PHE A 17 22.00 -40.41 16.34
N ILE A 18 22.99 -39.62 15.89
CA ILE A 18 24.41 -39.81 16.20
C ILE A 18 24.95 -38.47 16.72
N PRO A 19 25.45 -38.41 17.96
CA PRO A 19 26.18 -37.25 18.45
C PRO A 19 27.63 -37.30 17.96
N SER A 20 28.21 -36.17 17.55
CA SER A 20 29.66 -36.08 17.39
C SER A 20 30.15 -34.64 17.56
N CYS A 21 30.97 -34.43 18.59
CA CYS A 21 31.76 -33.21 18.75
C CYS A 21 33.04 -33.31 17.93
N SER A 22 33.40 -32.27 17.16
CA SER A 22 34.80 -31.99 16.84
C SER A 22 35.03 -30.50 16.56
N LYS A 23 36.19 -30.02 17.02
CA LYS A 23 36.68 -28.62 16.99
C LYS A 23 37.18 -28.17 15.61
N GLY A 24 37.40 -26.85 15.47
CA GLY A 24 38.17 -26.20 14.40
C GLY A 24 37.36 -25.07 13.72
N ASP A 25 37.28 -23.88 14.33
CA ASP A 25 38.19 -22.74 14.13
C ASP A 25 37.97 -21.99 12.79
N GLY A 26 37.38 -20.80 12.87
CA GLY A 26 37.12 -19.89 11.75
C GLY A 26 36.59 -18.55 12.26
N ILE A 27 37.43 -17.50 12.19
CA ILE A 27 37.26 -16.24 12.93
C ILE A 27 36.39 -15.24 12.14
N THR A 28 35.43 -14.60 12.82
CA THR A 28 35.01 -13.22 12.48
C THR A 28 34.78 -12.44 13.77
N GLN A 29 35.41 -11.26 13.88
CA GLN A 29 35.40 -10.46 15.11
C GLN A 29 34.30 -9.41 15.08
N THR A 30 33.55 -9.29 16.19
CA THR A 30 32.74 -8.11 16.53
C THR A 30 33.36 -7.49 17.78
N PRO A 31 33.73 -6.19 17.79
CA PRO A 31 34.34 -5.56 18.96
C PRO A 31 33.28 -5.11 19.97
N THR A 32 33.27 -5.71 21.16
CA THR A 32 32.47 -5.26 22.31
C THR A 32 33.35 -4.44 23.26
N LEU A 33 32.79 -3.38 23.84
CA LEU A 33 33.47 -2.49 24.80
C LEU A 33 34.01 -3.26 26.02
N PRO A 34 35.18 -2.89 26.58
CA PRO A 34 35.64 -3.42 27.87
C PRO A 34 34.83 -2.85 29.04
N GLN A 35 34.25 -3.72 29.86
CA GLN A 35 33.78 -3.38 31.20
C GLN A 35 34.98 -3.24 32.16
N THR A 36 34.92 -2.28 33.08
CA THR A 36 35.94 -2.02 34.09
C THR A 36 35.91 -3.03 35.23
N THR A 37 37.07 -3.62 35.56
CA THR A 37 37.24 -4.51 36.70
C THR A 37 37.38 -3.72 38.00
N GLN A 38 36.62 -4.09 39.03
CA GLN A 38 36.91 -3.67 40.41
C GLN A 38 38.04 -4.53 40.99
N THR A 39 39.01 -3.89 41.63
CA THR A 39 39.94 -4.54 42.57
C THR A 39 40.06 -3.66 43.80
N GLU A 40 39.76 -4.22 44.98
CA GLU A 40 39.99 -3.54 46.26
C GLU A 40 41.49 -3.50 46.59
N SER A 41 41.97 -2.39 47.15
CA SER A 41 43.24 -2.35 47.89
C SER A 41 43.15 -1.32 49.02
N GLU A 42 43.74 -1.67 50.16
CA GLU A 42 43.51 -1.05 51.47
C GLU A 42 44.10 0.37 51.61
N SER A 43 43.61 1.08 52.62
CA SER A 43 44.09 2.38 53.07
C SER A 43 45.47 2.33 53.75
N ILE A 44 46.23 3.45 53.73
CA ILE A 44 46.89 4.05 54.90
C ILE A 44 47.63 5.37 54.58
N SER A 45 47.57 6.28 55.55
CA SER A 45 48.40 7.47 55.85
C SER A 45 48.44 8.69 54.92
N ASP A 46 48.12 9.81 55.56
CA ASP A 46 48.33 11.20 55.15
C ASP A 46 49.81 11.54 54.86
N ASN A 47 50.01 12.54 54.00
CA ASN A 47 50.82 13.71 54.31
C ASN A 47 50.40 14.88 53.40
N GLU A 48 50.16 16.04 54.02
CA GLU A 48 49.98 17.31 53.32
C GLU A 48 51.34 17.79 52.78
N GLU A 49 51.43 18.17 51.50
CA GLU A 49 52.39 19.20 51.10
C GLU A 49 51.92 19.97 49.86
N ASP A 50 52.00 21.30 49.99
CA ASP A 50 51.59 22.32 49.03
C ASP A 50 51.93 22.00 47.57
N THR A 51 50.90 21.89 46.72
CA THR A 51 51.02 22.25 45.31
C THR A 51 49.89 23.19 44.92
N GLN A 52 50.27 24.34 44.38
CA GLN A 52 49.37 25.40 43.97
C GLN A 52 48.26 24.88 43.06
N PRO A 53 47.03 25.41 43.12
CA PRO A 53 46.07 25.20 42.05
C PRO A 53 46.66 25.81 40.78
N GLN A 54 47.20 24.97 39.91
CA GLN A 54 47.26 25.30 38.49
C GLN A 54 45.85 25.72 38.09
N ASN A 55 45.75 26.82 37.34
CA ASN A 55 44.51 27.15 36.64
C ASN A 55 44.22 26.00 35.66
N GLN A 56 43.50 24.98 36.13
CA GLN A 56 42.61 24.21 35.29
C GLN A 56 41.60 25.22 34.76
N THR A 57 41.91 25.85 33.64
CA THR A 57 40.89 26.22 32.68
C THR A 57 40.11 24.93 32.43
N THR A 58 38.94 24.82 33.06
CA THR A 58 37.93 23.83 32.71
C THR A 58 37.65 24.05 31.23
N GLN A 59 38.25 23.22 30.40
CA GLN A 59 38.04 23.23 28.97
C GLN A 59 36.62 22.71 28.78
N ASP A 60 35.67 23.60 28.48
CA ASP A 60 34.29 23.20 28.26
C ASP A 60 34.25 22.24 27.05
N TYR A 61 33.52 21.13 27.18
CA TYR A 61 33.33 20.13 26.14
C TYR A 61 31.86 20.02 25.75
N PHE A 62 31.62 19.95 24.45
CA PHE A 62 30.29 20.00 23.86
C PHE A 62 30.02 18.80 22.95
N THR A 63 28.78 18.35 22.96
CA THR A 63 28.30 17.19 22.22
C THR A 63 27.83 17.62 20.84
N VAL A 64 28.17 16.82 19.81
CA VAL A 64 27.53 16.92 18.49
C VAL A 64 26.53 15.77 18.39
N THR A 65 25.24 16.11 18.29
CA THR A 65 24.16 15.12 18.13
C THR A 65 23.61 15.16 16.70
N PHE A 66 23.08 14.02 16.26
CA PHE A 66 22.43 13.88 14.96
C PHE A 66 20.98 13.46 15.17
N LYS A 67 20.07 14.15 14.49
CA LYS A 67 18.64 13.81 14.42
C LYS A 67 18.19 13.78 12.96
N GLY A 68 16.97 13.33 12.72
CA GLY A 68 16.36 13.35 11.39
C GLY A 68 16.14 11.95 10.83
N ASN A 69 15.41 11.84 9.72
CA ASN A 69 15.11 10.53 9.14
C ASN A 69 16.30 9.85 8.45
N GLY A 70 17.39 10.58 8.18
CA GLY A 70 18.65 10.05 7.67
C GLY A 70 19.50 9.30 8.69
N THR A 71 19.19 9.38 9.99
CA THR A 71 20.02 8.76 11.05
C THR A 71 19.69 7.30 11.37
N TYR A 72 18.60 6.76 10.80
CA TYR A 72 18.24 5.34 10.96
C TYR A 72 18.24 4.58 9.64
N GLN A 73 18.50 3.28 9.72
CA GLN A 73 18.34 2.32 8.64
C GLN A 73 16.90 1.76 8.70
N ARG A 74 16.18 1.73 7.56
CA ARG A 74 14.86 1.06 7.52
C ARG A 74 15.02 -0.42 7.85
N GLU A 75 14.00 -1.00 8.47
CA GLU A 75 13.97 -2.44 8.70
C GLU A 75 14.10 -3.21 7.38
N ASN A 76 14.92 -4.26 7.36
CA ASN A 76 15.21 -5.08 6.16
C ASN A 76 15.80 -4.30 4.96
N SER A 77 16.26 -3.06 5.15
CA SER A 77 17.22 -2.42 4.24
C SER A 77 18.60 -3.08 4.39
N PRO A 78 19.35 -3.32 3.31
CA PRO A 78 20.74 -3.78 3.40
C PRO A 78 21.72 -2.72 3.95
N TYR A 79 21.38 -1.42 3.93
CA TYR A 79 22.24 -0.33 4.41
C TYR A 79 21.46 0.92 4.87
N SER A 80 22.08 1.75 5.73
CA SER A 80 21.57 3.08 6.11
C SER A 80 21.45 4.01 4.88
N PRO A 81 20.59 5.04 4.89
CA PRO A 81 20.44 5.95 3.74
C PRO A 81 21.69 6.79 3.46
N ILE A 82 22.40 7.15 4.52
CA ILE A 82 23.64 7.92 4.48
C ILE A 82 24.67 7.33 5.44
N GLN A 83 25.94 7.53 5.15
CA GLN A 83 27.03 7.43 6.11
C GLN A 83 27.47 8.84 6.47
N TYR A 84 27.67 9.12 7.76
CA TYR A 84 28.06 10.44 8.24
C TYR A 84 29.11 10.35 9.35
N SER A 85 30.00 11.34 9.40
CA SER A 85 31.02 11.46 10.44
C SER A 85 31.45 12.92 10.62
N ILE A 86 32.10 13.20 11.75
CA ILE A 86 32.72 14.50 12.01
C ILE A 86 34.23 14.39 11.79
N GLU A 87 34.75 15.23 10.90
CA GLU A 87 36.18 15.51 10.75
C GLU A 87 36.57 16.66 11.69
N LEU A 88 37.55 16.42 12.57
CA LEU A 88 38.15 17.48 13.40
C LEU A 88 39.20 18.22 12.59
N LEU A 89 38.96 19.48 12.27
CA LEU A 89 39.91 20.34 11.56
C LEU A 89 40.95 20.96 12.52
N SER A 90 40.53 21.31 13.74
CA SER A 90 41.42 21.80 14.81
C SER A 90 40.73 21.75 16.17
N GLY A 91 41.48 21.58 17.25
CA GLY A 91 40.97 21.54 18.63
C GLY A 91 41.18 20.17 19.28
N ASN A 92 40.44 19.89 20.36
CA ASN A 92 40.53 18.62 21.10
C ASN A 92 39.18 17.88 21.11
N ILE A 93 39.26 16.55 21.23
CA ILE A 93 38.14 15.65 21.55
C ILE A 93 38.50 14.92 22.86
N ASP A 94 37.53 14.77 23.77
CA ASP A 94 37.71 14.02 25.02
C ASP A 94 37.51 12.50 24.87
N SER A 95 37.61 11.75 25.97
CA SER A 95 37.39 10.30 25.97
C SER A 95 35.94 9.88 25.75
N GLU A 96 34.97 10.81 25.80
CA GLU A 96 33.55 10.58 25.55
C GLU A 96 33.14 10.97 24.12
N GLY A 97 34.06 11.49 23.31
CA GLY A 97 33.80 11.93 21.94
C GLY A 97 33.27 13.37 21.82
N LYS A 98 33.31 14.16 22.91
CA LYS A 98 32.87 15.56 22.92
C LYS A 98 33.99 16.48 22.46
N PHE A 99 33.63 17.61 21.86
CA PHE A 99 34.54 18.57 21.27
C PHE A 99 34.79 19.74 22.22
N SER A 100 36.06 20.09 22.44
CA SER A 100 36.36 21.26 23.28
C SER A 100 35.84 22.56 22.66
N LYS A 101 35.50 23.54 23.50
CA LYS A 101 35.18 24.90 23.06
C LYS A 101 36.26 25.48 22.15
N GLY A 102 35.83 26.12 21.06
CA GLY A 102 36.71 26.62 20.00
C GLY A 102 37.22 25.57 19.01
N SER A 103 36.89 24.28 19.18
CA SER A 103 37.21 23.25 18.18
C SER A 103 36.51 23.57 16.87
N LYS A 104 37.22 23.43 15.75
CA LYS A 104 36.66 23.55 14.41
C LYS A 104 36.40 22.16 13.84
N ILE A 105 35.16 21.89 13.48
CA ILE A 105 34.70 20.59 12.96
C ILE A 105 34.09 20.73 11.58
N LYS A 106 34.06 19.64 10.82
CA LYS A 106 33.42 19.54 9.51
C LYS A 106 32.60 18.27 9.42
N LEU A 107 31.42 18.36 8.83
CA LEU A 107 30.53 17.24 8.58
C LEU A 107 30.90 16.57 7.25
N VAL A 108 31.19 15.27 7.30
CA VAL A 108 31.40 14.43 6.12
C VAL A 108 30.14 13.60 5.90
N LEU A 109 29.57 13.66 4.69
CA LEU A 109 28.37 12.94 4.28
C LEU A 109 28.66 12.10 3.03
N ILE A 110 28.20 10.86 3.02
CA ILE A 110 28.21 9.98 1.85
C ILE A 110 26.80 9.42 1.69
N LYS A 111 26.15 9.67 0.54
CA LYS A 111 24.82 9.12 0.23
C LYS A 111 24.94 7.70 -0.34
N ASN A 112 24.11 6.79 0.14
CA ASN A 112 24.01 5.44 -0.41
C ASN A 112 22.98 5.38 -1.55
N PRO A 113 22.99 4.31 -2.38
CA PRO A 113 22.05 4.15 -3.50
C PRO A 113 20.58 4.23 -3.07
N GLY A 114 19.76 4.97 -3.81
CA GLY A 114 18.32 5.14 -3.58
C GLY A 114 17.91 6.34 -2.71
N TRP A 115 18.85 7.14 -2.18
CA TRP A 115 18.53 8.33 -1.38
C TRP A 115 19.32 9.58 -1.78
N ASP A 116 18.72 10.76 -1.57
CA ASP A 116 19.37 12.07 -1.56
C ASP A 116 19.19 12.78 -0.22
N ILE A 117 20.02 13.78 0.04
CA ILE A 117 20.07 14.53 1.31
C ILE A 117 19.37 15.87 1.14
N ASP A 118 18.46 16.21 2.05
CA ASP A 118 17.83 17.52 2.09
C ASP A 118 18.77 18.58 2.67
N TYR A 119 19.64 19.09 1.78
CA TYR A 119 20.56 20.19 2.07
C TYR A 119 19.86 21.53 2.37
N SER A 120 18.53 21.66 2.29
CA SER A 120 17.83 22.88 2.72
C SER A 120 17.73 22.98 4.25
N GLN A 121 17.84 21.83 4.95
CA GLN A 121 17.75 21.73 6.40
C GLN A 121 19.11 21.64 7.10
N ILE A 122 20.22 21.73 6.34
CA ILE A 122 21.60 21.68 6.84
C ILE A 122 22.29 23.01 6.57
N ASP A 123 22.91 23.60 7.60
CA ASP A 123 23.84 24.71 7.39
C ASP A 123 25.05 24.23 6.59
N ARG A 124 25.10 24.54 5.29
CA ARG A 124 26.18 24.14 4.38
C ARG A 124 27.57 24.56 4.87
N THR A 125 27.69 25.57 5.73
CA THR A 125 28.96 25.98 6.33
C THR A 125 29.66 24.81 7.02
N ILE A 126 28.91 23.90 7.67
CA ILE A 126 29.49 22.73 8.34
C ILE A 126 30.04 21.67 7.39
N ILE A 127 29.51 21.59 6.16
CA ILE A 127 29.95 20.66 5.13
C ILE A 127 31.11 21.27 4.33
N ASP A 128 31.01 22.54 3.93
CA ASP A 128 31.94 23.15 2.98
C ASP A 128 33.21 23.69 3.67
N GLN A 129 33.06 24.35 4.81
CA GLN A 129 34.13 25.14 5.46
C GLN A 129 34.47 24.68 6.87
N GLY A 130 33.55 23.97 7.53
CA GLY A 130 33.58 23.62 8.94
C GLY A 130 33.17 24.78 9.87
N VAL A 131 32.51 24.44 10.98
CA VAL A 131 32.04 25.40 12.01
C VAL A 131 32.88 25.31 13.27
N GLN A 132 32.86 26.38 14.07
CA GLN A 132 33.50 26.43 15.38
C GLN A 132 32.48 26.05 16.48
N ILE A 133 32.88 25.18 17.39
CA ILE A 133 32.04 24.65 18.47
C ILE A 133 32.13 25.55 19.70
N GLU A 134 31.03 26.24 20.00
CA GLU A 134 30.91 27.14 21.16
C GLU A 134 29.90 26.66 22.22
N ASN A 135 29.01 25.75 21.84
CA ASN A 135 27.97 25.09 22.64
C ASN A 135 27.70 23.67 22.06
N ASP A 136 26.84 22.88 22.70
CA ASP A 136 26.27 21.66 22.11
C ASP A 136 25.62 21.98 20.74
N LEU A 137 25.80 21.07 19.77
CA LEU A 137 25.36 21.26 18.39
C LEU A 137 24.52 20.07 17.93
N GLU A 138 23.27 20.34 17.54
CA GLU A 138 22.39 19.35 16.96
C GLU A 138 22.29 19.55 15.44
N ILE A 139 22.56 18.49 14.67
CA ILE A 139 22.55 18.49 13.21
C ILE A 139 21.36 17.66 12.71
N SER A 140 20.47 18.29 11.94
CA SER A 140 19.37 17.61 11.25
C SER A 140 19.87 16.95 9.97
N LEU A 141 19.87 15.62 9.90
CA LEU A 141 20.18 14.84 8.71
C LEU A 141 18.89 14.23 8.17
N ASN A 142 18.30 14.89 7.17
CA ASN A 142 17.08 14.45 6.53
C ASN A 142 17.34 13.99 5.09
N VAL A 143 16.62 12.96 4.67
CA VAL A 143 16.76 12.28 3.39
C VAL A 143 15.40 12.09 2.73
N MET A 144 15.45 11.91 1.42
CA MET A 144 14.31 11.59 0.56
C MET A 144 14.76 10.61 -0.53
N PRO A 145 13.85 9.95 -1.26
CA PRO A 145 14.21 9.03 -2.32
C PRO A 145 14.97 9.71 -3.46
N GLU A 146 15.97 9.03 -3.99
CA GLU A 146 16.69 9.39 -5.21
C GLU A 146 16.46 8.30 -6.24
N ASN A 147 16.20 8.70 -7.49
CA ASN A 147 15.96 7.77 -8.61
C ASN A 147 17.22 7.59 -9.46
N ASP A 148 18.11 8.59 -9.54
CA ASP A 148 19.32 8.54 -10.39
C ASP A 148 20.31 7.42 -10.02
N ASN A 149 20.33 6.99 -8.75
CA ASN A 149 21.21 5.93 -8.25
C ASN A 149 20.43 4.76 -7.63
N PHE A 150 19.16 4.58 -7.99
CA PHE A 150 18.28 3.61 -7.34
C PHE A 150 18.49 2.17 -7.86
N PRO A 151 18.60 1.17 -6.96
CA PRO A 151 18.83 -0.24 -7.34
C PRO A 151 17.52 -0.97 -7.71
N TYR A 152 16.97 -0.66 -8.89
CA TYR A 152 15.65 -1.13 -9.36
C TYR A 152 15.47 -2.66 -9.51
N ASP A 153 16.55 -3.43 -9.59
CA ASP A 153 16.54 -4.88 -9.82
C ASP A 153 17.25 -5.70 -8.76
N GLU A 154 17.70 -5.09 -7.65
CA GLU A 154 18.35 -5.81 -6.55
C GLU A 154 17.35 -6.49 -5.62
N LEU A 155 17.61 -7.77 -5.35
CA LEU A 155 16.80 -8.62 -4.47
C LEU A 155 17.60 -9.04 -3.22
N ASN A 156 16.92 -9.03 -2.08
CA ASN A 156 17.33 -9.69 -0.84
C ASN A 156 17.43 -11.22 -1.03
N LEU A 157 18.11 -11.90 -0.09
CA LEU A 157 18.28 -13.36 -0.09
C LEU A 157 16.96 -14.16 -0.05
N ASN A 158 15.86 -13.55 0.40
CA ASN A 158 14.52 -14.12 0.41
C ASN A 158 13.75 -13.90 -0.92
N GLY A 159 14.35 -13.24 -1.90
CA GLY A 159 13.72 -12.89 -3.18
C GLY A 159 12.87 -11.62 -3.16
N SER A 160 12.83 -10.85 -2.07
CA SER A 160 12.15 -9.54 -2.05
C SER A 160 13.03 -8.42 -2.56
N PHE A 161 12.45 -7.38 -3.15
CA PHE A 161 13.23 -6.17 -3.46
C PHE A 161 13.79 -5.52 -2.19
N ILE A 162 14.96 -4.90 -2.30
CA ILE A 162 15.64 -4.27 -1.17
C ILE A 162 14.91 -2.99 -0.71
N ASN A 163 14.70 -2.83 0.60
CA ASN A 163 13.89 -1.74 1.19
C ASN A 163 14.67 -0.42 1.24
N VAL A 164 14.89 0.20 0.08
CA VAL A 164 15.65 1.45 -0.08
C VAL A 164 14.85 2.45 -0.92
N GLY A 165 15.07 3.76 -0.72
CA GLY A 165 14.46 4.82 -1.53
C GLY A 165 12.95 4.69 -1.75
N ASN A 166 12.49 4.74 -3.00
CA ASN A 166 11.09 4.55 -3.38
C ASN A 166 10.57 3.11 -3.25
N ASN A 167 11.42 2.07 -3.10
CA ASN A 167 10.91 0.75 -2.74
C ASN A 167 10.77 0.64 -1.22
N ILE A 168 9.56 0.31 -0.77
CA ILE A 168 9.28 0.10 0.64
C ILE A 168 9.30 -1.42 0.89
N GLY A 169 9.56 -1.84 2.13
CA GLY A 169 9.33 -3.23 2.53
C GLY A 169 7.83 -3.58 2.54
N SER A 170 7.52 -4.86 2.74
CA SER A 170 6.20 -5.25 3.24
C SER A 170 5.93 -4.52 4.55
N TYR A 171 4.83 -3.77 4.63
CA TYR A 171 4.32 -3.31 5.92
C TYR A 171 3.66 -4.48 6.61
N GLN A 172 4.20 -4.91 7.74
CA GLN A 172 3.68 -6.05 8.44
C GLN A 172 2.24 -5.80 8.93
N GLU A 173 1.93 -4.58 9.39
CA GLU A 173 0.62 -4.19 9.90
C GLU A 173 -0.47 -4.12 8.82
N TRP A 174 -0.08 -4.03 7.54
CA TRP A 174 -0.97 -3.94 6.37
C TRP A 174 -1.11 -5.25 5.61
N ASN A 175 -0.03 -6.02 5.53
CA ASN A 175 0.02 -7.30 4.81
C ASN A 175 -0.40 -8.49 5.68
N GLU A 176 -0.54 -8.29 6.99
CA GLU A 176 -1.16 -9.24 7.93
C GLU A 176 -2.66 -8.95 8.13
N PRO A 177 -3.47 -9.93 8.58
CA PRO A 177 -4.91 -9.77 8.78
C PRO A 177 -5.28 -8.69 9.81
N ASN A 178 -5.76 -7.53 9.34
CA ASN A 178 -6.13 -6.36 10.17
C ASN A 178 -7.59 -5.91 9.94
N GLU A 179 -8.28 -5.43 10.98
CA GLU A 179 -9.69 -5.00 10.98
C GLU A 179 -9.88 -3.56 11.50
N GLU A 180 -8.80 -2.81 11.71
CA GLU A 180 -8.86 -1.42 12.16
C GLU A 180 -9.48 -0.51 11.07
N LEU A 181 -10.67 0.00 11.34
CA LEU A 181 -11.45 0.87 10.45
C LEU A 181 -11.88 2.11 11.23
N ASN A 182 -11.22 3.24 10.96
CA ASN A 182 -11.51 4.53 11.59
C ASN A 182 -12.50 5.28 10.72
N PHE A 183 -13.66 5.66 11.26
CA PHE A 183 -14.71 6.38 10.53
C PHE A 183 -14.74 7.85 10.94
N TYR A 184 -14.29 8.73 10.05
CA TYR A 184 -14.39 10.18 10.18
C TYR A 184 -15.68 10.63 9.48
N VAL A 185 -16.69 10.99 10.27
CA VAL A 185 -18.00 11.39 9.76
C VAL A 185 -18.34 12.80 10.21
N THR A 186 -18.82 13.62 9.28
CA THR A 186 -19.23 15.00 9.60
C THR A 186 -20.54 15.06 10.37
N ASN A 187 -20.75 16.20 11.02
CA ASN A 187 -22.07 16.60 11.46
C ASN A 187 -23.03 16.68 10.26
N ASN A 188 -24.33 16.51 10.52
CA ASN A 188 -25.44 16.69 9.58
C ASN A 188 -25.47 15.79 8.33
N PHE A 189 -24.60 14.77 8.22
CA PHE A 189 -24.72 13.79 7.13
C PHE A 189 -26.13 13.17 7.11
N PHE A 190 -26.87 13.45 6.03
CA PHE A 190 -28.33 13.47 6.02
C PHE A 190 -29.04 12.10 6.15
N TYR A 191 -28.30 10.99 6.13
CA TYR A 191 -28.83 9.66 6.39
C TYR A 191 -27.93 8.90 7.37
N SER A 192 -28.39 8.75 8.61
CA SER A 192 -27.64 8.10 9.70
C SER A 192 -27.35 6.62 9.44
N GLU A 193 -28.30 5.93 8.81
CA GLU A 193 -28.17 4.52 8.39
C GLU A 193 -27.16 4.32 7.24
N TYR A 194 -26.62 5.40 6.63
CA TYR A 194 -25.59 5.34 5.57
C TYR A 194 -24.33 4.67 6.09
N ILE A 195 -23.92 5.08 7.29
CA ILE A 195 -22.69 4.67 7.96
C ILE A 195 -22.77 3.17 8.27
N GLU A 196 -23.91 2.71 8.77
CA GLU A 196 -24.14 1.28 9.04
C GLU A 196 -24.27 0.48 7.75
N ALA A 197 -24.95 0.99 6.72
CA ALA A 197 -24.95 0.36 5.40
C ALA A 197 -23.54 0.25 4.79
N TYR A 198 -22.63 1.17 5.10
CA TYR A 198 -21.23 1.12 4.65
C TYR A 198 -20.39 0.11 5.43
N LYS A 199 -20.52 0.11 6.76
CA LYS A 199 -19.90 -0.88 7.65
C LYS A 199 -20.36 -2.30 7.29
N ASP A 200 -21.64 -2.48 6.98
CA ASP A 200 -22.19 -3.73 6.45
C ASP A 200 -21.43 -4.18 5.20
N ARG A 201 -21.13 -3.26 4.26
CA ARG A 201 -20.46 -3.60 2.99
C ARG A 201 -19.02 -3.99 3.20
N ILE A 202 -18.27 -3.21 3.98
CA ILE A 202 -16.87 -3.55 4.28
C ILE A 202 -16.81 -4.91 4.98
N PHE A 203 -17.75 -5.20 5.90
CA PHE A 203 -17.86 -6.51 6.53
C PHE A 203 -18.25 -7.66 5.58
N GLU A 204 -19.17 -7.43 4.63
CA GLU A 204 -19.52 -8.42 3.60
C GLU A 204 -18.33 -8.76 2.69
N ILE A 205 -17.55 -7.76 2.28
CA ILE A 205 -16.33 -7.98 1.49
C ILE A 205 -15.28 -8.68 2.38
N GLN A 206 -15.12 -8.29 3.66
CA GLN A 206 -14.14 -8.90 4.58
C GLN A 206 -14.42 -10.37 4.88
N GLN A 207 -15.69 -10.76 4.97
CA GLN A 207 -16.05 -12.19 5.04
C GLN A 207 -15.57 -12.98 3.82
N LEU A 208 -15.46 -12.33 2.65
CA LEU A 208 -15.05 -12.98 1.40
C LEU A 208 -13.52 -12.97 1.19
N LEU A 209 -12.86 -11.81 1.32
CA LEU A 209 -11.44 -11.65 0.98
C LEU A 209 -10.49 -11.73 2.19
N GLY A 210 -11.01 -11.83 3.42
CA GLY A 210 -10.26 -11.86 4.67
C GLY A 210 -10.24 -10.52 5.41
N LYS A 211 -9.20 -10.27 6.22
CA LYS A 211 -9.05 -9.00 6.96
C LYS A 211 -7.96 -8.16 6.29
N TRP A 212 -8.18 -6.86 6.13
CA TRP A 212 -7.20 -5.86 5.67
C TRP A 212 -7.50 -4.48 6.28
N GLY A 213 -6.44 -3.72 6.56
CA GLY A 213 -6.45 -2.43 7.27
C GLY A 213 -5.03 -2.10 7.77
N PRO A 214 -4.80 -0.97 8.47
CA PRO A 214 -5.79 -0.01 8.98
C PRO A 214 -6.29 1.00 7.94
N LEU A 215 -7.58 1.32 7.94
CA LEU A 215 -8.18 2.29 7.01
C LEU A 215 -8.80 3.50 7.73
N ASP A 216 -8.44 4.69 7.27
CA ASP A 216 -9.06 5.96 7.67
C ASP A 216 -10.14 6.33 6.65
N ILE A 217 -11.37 5.89 6.93
CA ILE A 217 -12.56 6.07 6.09
C ILE A 217 -13.18 7.44 6.37
N LEU A 218 -13.36 8.25 5.33
CA LEU A 218 -13.90 9.60 5.47
C LEU A 218 -15.25 9.74 4.76
N ILE A 219 -16.26 10.19 5.50
CA ILE A 219 -17.64 10.37 5.06
C ILE A 219 -18.06 11.80 5.40
N PHE A 220 -18.13 12.65 4.38
CA PHE A 220 -18.39 14.08 4.57
C PHE A 220 -19.71 14.54 3.96
N ASP A 221 -20.39 15.43 4.68
CA ASP A 221 -21.31 16.40 4.14
C ASP A 221 -20.51 17.60 3.62
N TRP A 222 -20.46 17.74 2.30
CA TRP A 222 -19.67 18.77 1.63
C TRP A 222 -20.22 20.18 1.80
N GLU A 223 -21.53 20.32 1.97
CA GLU A 223 -22.21 21.62 2.00
C GLU A 223 -22.58 22.04 3.43
N GLY A 224 -22.75 21.07 4.35
CA GLY A 224 -23.12 21.31 5.74
C GLY A 224 -22.00 21.82 6.67
N ASP A 225 -20.73 21.45 6.46
CA ASP A 225 -19.65 21.75 7.42
C ASP A 225 -18.22 21.88 6.79
N PRO A 226 -17.98 22.82 5.86
CA PRO A 226 -16.73 22.90 5.10
C PRO A 226 -15.47 23.18 5.95
N ASN A 227 -15.61 23.79 7.13
CA ASN A 227 -14.49 24.05 8.04
C ASN A 227 -14.00 22.76 8.71
N ASN A 228 -14.93 21.94 9.21
CA ASN A 228 -14.65 20.64 9.82
C ASN A 228 -14.09 19.65 8.78
N ASN A 229 -14.60 19.69 7.53
CA ASN A 229 -14.06 18.91 6.41
C ASN A 229 -12.56 19.20 6.20
N ARG A 230 -12.18 20.48 6.24
CA ARG A 230 -10.77 20.92 6.11
C ARG A 230 -9.92 20.53 7.32
N GLU A 231 -10.46 20.57 8.53
CA GLU A 231 -9.77 20.16 9.76
C GLU A 231 -9.50 18.64 9.77
N MET A 232 -10.48 17.82 9.41
CA MET A 232 -10.31 16.37 9.28
C MET A 232 -9.30 16.01 8.16
N PHE A 233 -9.33 16.71 7.03
CA PHE A 233 -8.32 16.53 5.97
C PHE A 233 -6.91 16.83 6.49
N LEU A 234 -6.73 17.96 7.18
CA LEU A 234 -5.45 18.33 7.79
C LEU A 234 -4.94 17.24 8.74
N LYS A 235 -5.79 16.71 9.63
CA LYS A 235 -5.41 15.66 10.59
C LYS A 235 -4.87 14.41 9.86
N THR A 236 -5.60 13.89 8.90
CA THR A 236 -5.18 12.69 8.14
C THR A 236 -3.92 12.94 7.30
N ARG A 237 -3.72 14.17 6.80
CA ARG A 237 -2.47 14.56 6.13
C ARG A 237 -1.28 14.66 7.08
N GLN A 238 -1.47 15.15 8.31
CA GLN A 238 -0.42 15.15 9.34
C GLN A 238 0.02 13.73 9.70
N GLU A 239 -0.94 12.83 9.98
CA GLU A 239 -0.67 11.42 10.31
C GLU A 239 0.07 10.71 9.16
N ARG A 240 -0.36 10.95 7.92
CA ARG A 240 0.32 10.45 6.72
C ARG A 240 1.72 11.05 6.52
N ALA A 241 1.92 12.34 6.78
CA ALA A 241 3.22 13.01 6.64
C ALA A 241 4.25 12.47 7.64
N VAL A 242 3.85 12.30 8.91
CA VAL A 242 4.69 11.64 9.93
C VAL A 242 5.12 10.27 9.44
N LYS A 243 4.18 9.45 8.94
CA LYS A 243 4.53 8.12 8.45
C LYS A 243 5.46 8.17 7.22
N ALA A 244 5.18 9.03 6.24
CA ALA A 244 6.05 9.22 5.07
C ALA A 244 7.49 9.62 5.45
N TYR A 245 7.64 10.41 6.52
CA TYR A 245 8.94 10.82 7.04
C TYR A 245 9.65 9.69 7.82
N GLU A 246 8.94 8.88 8.62
CA GLU A 246 9.42 7.62 9.23
C GLU A 246 9.84 6.55 8.19
N LEU A 247 9.41 6.74 6.95
CA LEU A 247 9.73 5.86 5.82
C LEU A 247 10.73 6.51 4.87
N GLN A 248 11.30 7.67 5.18
CA GLN A 248 12.27 8.38 4.32
C GLN A 248 11.74 8.63 2.90
N LEU A 249 10.42 8.81 2.74
CA LEU A 249 9.77 9.14 1.46
C LEU A 249 9.68 10.66 1.25
N ILE A 250 9.75 11.42 2.34
CA ILE A 250 9.84 12.88 2.36
C ILE A 250 10.89 13.29 3.40
N SER A 251 11.54 14.44 3.19
CA SER A 251 12.51 15.03 4.12
C SER A 251 11.89 16.03 5.11
N ASN A 252 10.70 16.56 4.82
CA ASN A 252 10.03 17.57 5.63
C ASN A 252 8.51 17.31 5.72
N PRO A 253 7.98 16.87 6.88
CA PRO A 253 6.56 16.60 7.03
C PRO A 253 5.72 17.88 7.06
N GLU A 254 6.21 18.97 7.64
CA GLU A 254 5.47 20.24 7.77
C GLU A 254 5.23 20.88 6.39
N THR A 255 6.28 20.99 5.58
CA THR A 255 6.18 21.53 4.21
C THR A 255 5.27 20.67 3.33
N TRP A 256 5.34 19.34 3.48
CA TRP A 256 4.49 18.42 2.71
C TRP A 256 3.00 18.55 3.08
N VAL A 257 2.68 18.72 4.37
CA VAL A 257 1.31 19.02 4.83
C VAL A 257 0.84 20.36 4.28
N ASP A 258 1.67 21.41 4.37
CA ASP A 258 1.31 22.73 3.85
C ASP A 258 1.01 22.71 2.35
N ASP A 259 1.75 21.94 1.55
CA ASP A 259 1.51 21.80 0.10
C ASP A 259 0.24 20.98 -0.21
N GLU A 260 -0.04 19.91 0.53
CA GLU A 260 -1.31 19.18 0.42
C GLU A 260 -2.51 20.04 0.86
N MET A 261 -2.34 20.93 1.85
CA MET A 261 -3.39 21.89 2.24
C MET A 261 -3.62 23.00 1.21
N LYS A 262 -2.57 23.50 0.55
CA LYS A 262 -2.71 24.43 -0.58
C LYS A 262 -3.49 23.76 -1.72
N ARG A 263 -3.10 22.53 -2.07
CA ARG A 263 -3.78 21.72 -3.09
C ARG A 263 -5.25 21.46 -2.73
N TYR A 264 -5.54 21.20 -1.46
CA TYR A 264 -6.91 21.09 -0.96
C TYR A 264 -7.71 22.37 -1.23
N ASP A 265 -7.20 23.52 -0.80
CA ASP A 265 -7.88 24.81 -0.94
C ASP A 265 -8.06 25.19 -2.42
N GLU A 266 -7.06 24.94 -3.27
CA GLU A 266 -7.14 25.10 -4.72
C GLU A 266 -8.24 24.22 -5.32
N ILE A 267 -8.27 22.93 -4.99
CA ILE A 267 -9.28 22.00 -5.52
C ILE A 267 -10.69 22.44 -5.10
N VAL A 268 -10.91 22.77 -3.82
CA VAL A 268 -12.21 23.25 -3.32
C VAL A 268 -12.63 24.55 -4.02
N SER A 269 -11.71 25.51 -4.17
CA SER A 269 -12.00 26.79 -4.85
C SER A 269 -12.40 26.64 -6.32
N ASN A 270 -12.00 25.53 -6.96
CA ASN A 270 -12.35 25.19 -8.34
C ASN A 270 -13.59 24.26 -8.44
N ASN A 271 -14.38 24.12 -7.37
CA ASN A 271 -15.50 23.17 -7.26
C ASN A 271 -15.10 21.69 -7.47
N GLY A 272 -13.84 21.37 -7.18
CA GLY A 272 -13.30 20.01 -7.24
C GLY A 272 -13.36 19.27 -5.90
N TRP A 273 -12.90 18.02 -5.91
CA TRP A 273 -13.07 17.04 -4.83
C TRP A 273 -11.68 16.57 -4.35
N PRO A 274 -11.14 17.09 -3.23
CA PRO A 274 -9.78 16.75 -2.80
C PRO A 274 -9.68 15.42 -2.05
N PHE A 275 -10.81 14.76 -1.80
CA PHE A 275 -10.92 13.58 -0.94
C PHE A 275 -11.06 12.27 -1.73
N GLY A 276 -10.62 11.18 -1.09
CA GLY A 276 -11.00 9.81 -1.42
C GLY A 276 -11.95 9.25 -0.37
N SER A 277 -12.58 8.12 -0.65
CA SER A 277 -13.53 7.46 0.28
C SER A 277 -12.85 6.82 1.51
N ALA A 278 -11.54 6.56 1.44
CA ALA A 278 -10.63 6.38 2.56
C ALA A 278 -9.19 6.70 2.13
N ASP A 279 -8.31 6.87 3.11
CA ASP A 279 -6.86 6.80 2.94
C ASP A 279 -6.32 5.64 3.80
N ALA A 280 -5.13 5.14 3.48
CA ALA A 280 -4.39 4.25 4.37
C ALA A 280 -3.19 5.05 4.95
N PRO A 281 -2.97 5.07 6.28
CA PRO A 281 -1.92 5.86 6.92
C PRO A 281 -0.53 5.23 6.72
N MET A 282 -0.10 5.10 5.46
CA MET A 282 1.11 4.41 5.01
C MET A 282 2.10 5.35 4.31
N GLY A 283 2.02 6.66 4.59
CA GLY A 283 2.86 7.68 3.96
C GLY A 283 2.45 8.08 2.54
N MET A 284 2.21 7.13 1.62
CA MET A 284 1.95 7.46 0.21
C MET A 284 0.91 6.56 -0.51
N ARG A 285 0.21 7.19 -1.46
CA ARG A 285 -0.53 6.61 -2.60
C ARG A 285 -1.47 5.40 -2.34
N LYS A 286 -2.34 5.49 -1.33
CA LYS A 286 -3.49 4.56 -1.15
C LYS A 286 -4.82 5.27 -0.87
N GLN A 287 -5.13 6.26 -1.70
CA GLN A 287 -6.44 6.91 -1.71
C GLN A 287 -7.45 5.99 -2.42
N ILE A 288 -8.48 5.53 -1.71
CA ILE A 288 -9.67 4.92 -2.35
C ILE A 288 -10.31 6.02 -3.22
N GLY A 289 -10.75 5.67 -4.44
CA GLY A 289 -11.30 6.59 -5.43
C GLY A 289 -12.17 7.75 -4.91
N SER A 290 -12.10 8.88 -5.63
CA SER A 290 -12.80 10.12 -5.27
C SER A 290 -14.30 9.91 -5.10
N ILE A 291 -14.82 10.22 -3.91
CA ILE A 291 -16.23 10.58 -3.78
C ILE A 291 -16.37 11.94 -4.46
N TYR A 292 -16.72 11.91 -5.75
CA TYR A 292 -17.20 13.08 -6.49
C TYR A 292 -18.37 13.73 -5.75
N LYS A 293 -18.78 14.95 -6.16
CA LYS A 293 -19.99 15.58 -5.62
C LYS A 293 -21.11 14.53 -5.57
N ASN A 294 -21.72 14.36 -4.39
CA ASN A 294 -22.82 13.44 -4.24
C ASN A 294 -24.07 14.03 -4.93
N ASN A 295 -24.11 13.95 -6.26
CA ASN A 295 -25.32 14.12 -7.07
C ASN A 295 -26.38 13.06 -6.73
N TYR A 296 -26.14 12.19 -5.74
CA TYR A 296 -27.16 11.35 -5.11
C TYR A 296 -28.31 12.17 -4.51
N ILE A 297 -28.13 13.43 -4.10
CA ILE A 297 -29.30 14.28 -3.77
C ILE A 297 -30.15 14.48 -5.03
N GLU A 298 -29.56 14.87 -6.16
CA GLU A 298 -30.26 15.01 -7.45
C GLU A 298 -30.90 13.68 -7.91
N TYR A 299 -30.22 12.53 -7.70
CA TYR A 299 -30.78 11.21 -8.00
C TYR A 299 -31.90 10.81 -7.04
N ILE A 300 -31.80 11.11 -5.74
CA ILE A 300 -32.84 10.83 -4.74
C ILE A 300 -34.05 11.74 -4.94
N GLU A 301 -33.86 13.00 -5.33
CA GLU A 301 -34.92 13.89 -5.77
C GLU A 301 -35.57 13.39 -7.07
N MET A 302 -34.78 12.97 -8.05
CA MET A 302 -35.29 12.31 -9.26
C MET A 302 -36.08 11.04 -8.91
N TRP A 303 -35.60 10.24 -7.95
CA TRP A 303 -36.24 9.00 -7.53
C TRP A 303 -37.50 9.25 -6.70
N SER A 304 -37.51 10.26 -5.86
CA SER A 304 -38.69 10.77 -5.14
C SER A 304 -39.77 11.18 -6.16
N ASN A 305 -39.39 11.97 -7.17
CA ASN A 305 -40.28 12.37 -8.25
C ASN A 305 -40.82 11.19 -9.09
N GLN A 306 -39.99 10.17 -9.39
CA GLN A 306 -40.40 8.98 -10.16
C GLN A 306 -41.28 8.01 -9.34
N SER A 307 -41.01 7.84 -8.05
CA SER A 307 -41.77 6.97 -7.15
C SER A 307 -43.06 7.61 -6.63
N GLY A 308 -43.16 8.94 -6.64
CA GLY A 308 -44.26 9.70 -6.05
C GLY A 308 -44.21 9.79 -4.52
N LEU A 309 -43.12 9.32 -3.90
CA LEU A 309 -42.82 9.46 -2.47
C LEU A 309 -42.08 10.77 -2.23
N THR A 310 -42.15 11.35 -1.02
CA THR A 310 -41.20 12.41 -0.65
C THR A 310 -39.79 11.81 -0.51
N VAL A 311 -38.74 12.65 -0.50
CA VAL A 311 -37.36 12.20 -0.26
C VAL A 311 -37.26 11.38 1.04
N ASN A 312 -37.92 11.83 2.11
CA ASN A 312 -37.92 11.12 3.40
C ASN A 312 -38.69 9.79 3.30
N ASP A 313 -39.90 9.79 2.74
CA ASP A 313 -40.71 8.56 2.59
C ASP A 313 -40.03 7.53 1.69
N LEU A 314 -39.30 7.99 0.66
CA LEU A 314 -38.48 7.14 -0.20
C LEU A 314 -37.34 6.54 0.62
N ILE A 315 -36.58 7.36 1.34
CA ILE A 315 -35.43 6.93 2.15
C ILE A 315 -35.82 5.91 3.22
N GLU A 316 -37.00 6.07 3.83
CA GLU A 316 -37.56 5.13 4.82
C GLU A 316 -38.24 3.90 4.19
N SER A 317 -38.40 3.86 2.86
CA SER A 317 -39.06 2.74 2.18
C SER A 317 -38.15 1.51 2.07
N LYS A 318 -38.75 0.32 2.20
CA LYS A 318 -38.10 -0.98 1.94
C LYS A 318 -37.57 -1.15 0.50
N ASP A 319 -38.03 -0.31 -0.42
CA ASP A 319 -37.74 -0.41 -1.85
C ASP A 319 -36.52 0.46 -2.20
N PHE A 320 -36.25 1.49 -1.42
CA PHE A 320 -35.01 2.25 -1.48
C PHE A 320 -33.84 1.47 -0.89
N HIS A 321 -32.66 1.69 -1.46
CA HIS A 321 -31.42 1.09 -1.02
C HIS A 321 -30.30 2.06 -1.30
N TRP A 322 -29.38 2.24 -0.35
CA TRP A 322 -28.18 3.04 -0.58
C TRP A 322 -27.20 2.26 -1.43
N GLU A 323 -27.32 2.52 -2.72
CA GLU A 323 -26.48 1.95 -3.74
C GLU A 323 -25.43 2.97 -4.10
N TRP A 324 -24.33 2.88 -3.36
CA TRP A 324 -23.03 3.34 -3.80
C TRP A 324 -22.87 3.00 -5.27
N GLY A 325 -22.57 4.00 -6.10
CA GLY A 325 -22.06 3.77 -7.43
C GLY A 325 -20.89 2.79 -7.35
N SER A 326 -20.72 1.98 -8.41
CA SER A 326 -19.86 0.80 -8.42
C SER A 326 -18.46 0.98 -7.85
N GLY A 327 -17.93 2.21 -7.86
CA GLY A 327 -16.70 2.60 -7.19
C GLY A 327 -16.51 2.07 -5.77
N SER A 328 -17.42 2.25 -4.80
CA SER A 328 -17.03 1.99 -3.39
C SER A 328 -16.57 0.54 -3.14
N TYR A 329 -17.34 -0.45 -3.58
CA TYR A 329 -16.96 -1.87 -3.52
C TYR A 329 -15.69 -2.17 -4.32
N HIS A 330 -15.61 -1.66 -5.56
CA HIS A 330 -14.50 -1.87 -6.48
C HIS A 330 -13.18 -1.43 -5.87
N GLU A 331 -13.18 -0.23 -5.30
CA GLU A 331 -12.02 0.38 -4.68
C GLU A 331 -11.65 -0.29 -3.33
N TYR A 332 -12.61 -0.81 -2.56
CA TYR A 332 -12.30 -1.66 -1.39
C TYR A 332 -11.60 -2.97 -1.77
N ILE A 333 -11.92 -3.55 -2.94
CA ILE A 333 -11.22 -4.73 -3.44
C ILE A 333 -9.80 -4.37 -3.90
N HIS A 334 -9.58 -3.17 -4.45
CA HIS A 334 -8.23 -2.67 -4.76
C HIS A 334 -7.35 -2.51 -3.51
N ILE A 335 -7.90 -2.10 -2.38
CA ILE A 335 -7.16 -2.06 -1.11
C ILE A 335 -6.65 -3.46 -0.74
N TRP A 336 -7.53 -4.46 -0.83
CA TRP A 336 -7.16 -5.85 -0.57
C TRP A 336 -6.12 -6.37 -1.57
N GLN A 337 -6.23 -6.04 -2.87
CA GLN A 337 -5.16 -6.33 -3.85
C GLN A 337 -3.83 -5.68 -3.45
N ALA A 338 -3.85 -4.47 -2.87
CA ALA A 338 -2.68 -3.76 -2.40
C ALA A 338 -2.12 -4.31 -1.07
N SER A 339 -2.92 -4.99 -0.23
CA SER A 339 -2.42 -5.74 0.94
C SER A 339 -1.84 -7.11 0.59
N GLN A 340 -2.12 -7.63 -0.60
CA GLN A 340 -1.43 -8.85 -1.08
C GLN A 340 0.04 -8.58 -1.44
N ASN A 341 0.45 -7.32 -1.58
CA ASN A 341 1.75 -6.96 -2.14
C ASN A 341 2.86 -6.98 -1.07
N LYS A 342 3.68 -8.04 -1.08
CA LYS A 342 4.77 -8.27 -0.11
C LYS A 342 6.06 -7.55 -0.48
N HIS A 343 6.15 -7.07 -1.71
CA HIS A 343 7.15 -6.11 -2.13
C HIS A 343 6.46 -4.75 -2.07
N GLY A 344 6.99 -3.79 -1.32
CA GLY A 344 6.38 -2.47 -1.14
C GLY A 344 6.59 -1.57 -2.36
N PHE A 345 6.23 -2.10 -3.53
CA PHE A 345 6.02 -1.32 -4.73
C PHE A 345 5.06 -0.18 -4.41
N ILE A 346 5.41 1.02 -4.87
CA ILE A 346 4.46 2.11 -5.11
C ILE A 346 3.61 1.74 -6.35
N SER A 347 2.90 0.62 -6.27
CA SER A 347 1.80 0.33 -7.18
C SER A 347 0.66 1.24 -6.76
N GLU A 348 0.47 2.33 -7.49
CA GLU A 348 -0.77 3.09 -7.43
C GLU A 348 -1.94 2.11 -7.58
N ILE A 349 -2.82 2.12 -6.58
CA ILE A 349 -4.17 1.58 -6.73
C ILE A 349 -4.80 2.27 -7.94
N ALA A 350 -5.29 1.49 -8.90
CA ALA A 350 -6.13 1.91 -10.03
C ALA A 350 -5.71 3.23 -10.72
N GLY A 351 -4.80 3.18 -11.70
CA GLY A 351 -4.42 4.42 -12.40
C GLY A 351 -3.71 4.27 -13.73
N CYS A 352 -2.48 3.77 -13.72
CA CYS A 352 -1.54 4.14 -14.77
C CYS A 352 -0.60 3.01 -15.20
N HIS A 353 -0.71 2.64 -16.49
CA HIS A 353 0.10 1.62 -17.17
C HIS A 353 1.62 1.86 -17.14
N ASN A 354 2.06 3.12 -16.96
CA ASN A 354 3.47 3.56 -17.03
C ASN A 354 3.96 4.39 -15.83
N CYS A 355 3.18 4.57 -14.75
CA CYS A 355 3.56 5.45 -13.62
C CYS A 355 4.41 4.74 -12.56
N ASN A 356 4.70 3.46 -12.77
CA ASN A 356 5.72 2.75 -12.00
C ASN A 356 7.10 3.12 -12.58
N GLU A 357 7.86 3.92 -11.84
CA GLU A 357 9.17 4.48 -12.24
C GLU A 357 10.15 3.40 -12.73
N TRP A 358 10.04 2.19 -12.19
CA TRP A 358 10.89 1.05 -12.50
C TRP A 358 10.73 0.61 -13.96
N THR A 359 9.57 0.87 -14.56
CA THR A 359 9.27 0.55 -15.96
C THR A 359 9.95 1.52 -16.94
N ILE A 360 10.33 2.72 -16.48
CA ILE A 360 11.11 3.71 -17.25
C ILE A 360 12.57 3.25 -17.36
N TYR A 361 13.13 2.74 -16.26
CA TYR A 361 14.54 2.33 -16.20
C TYR A 361 14.79 0.88 -16.66
N ASN A 362 13.89 -0.07 -16.36
CA ASN A 362 13.96 -1.43 -16.86
C ASN A 362 12.57 -1.96 -17.32
N PRO A 363 12.16 -1.66 -18.57
CA PRO A 363 10.87 -2.08 -19.12
C PRO A 363 10.57 -3.59 -19.06
N LYS A 364 11.60 -4.45 -18.96
CA LYS A 364 11.44 -5.92 -18.90
C LYS A 364 10.84 -6.40 -17.58
N LEU A 365 10.99 -5.64 -16.50
CA LEU A 365 10.40 -5.99 -15.20
C LEU A 365 8.88 -5.75 -15.18
N ASN A 366 8.36 -4.90 -16.08
CA ASN A 366 6.95 -4.52 -16.13
C ASN A 366 6.02 -5.75 -16.25
N SER A 367 6.21 -6.58 -17.27
CA SER A 367 5.38 -7.79 -17.47
C SER A 367 5.66 -8.92 -16.48
N ILE A 368 6.82 -8.91 -15.81
CA ILE A 368 7.16 -9.90 -14.79
C ILE A 368 6.42 -9.62 -13.48
N TRP A 369 6.48 -8.38 -13.00
CA TRP A 369 6.01 -8.00 -11.66
C TRP A 369 4.65 -7.32 -11.66
N VAL A 370 4.38 -6.45 -12.65
CA VAL A 370 3.21 -5.57 -12.66
C VAL A 370 2.09 -6.19 -13.49
N ALA A 371 0.89 -6.27 -12.91
CA ALA A 371 -0.30 -6.61 -13.69
C ALA A 371 -0.74 -5.42 -14.56
N PRO A 372 -1.22 -5.65 -15.79
CA PRO A 372 -1.79 -4.58 -16.61
C PRO A 372 -3.08 -4.05 -16.00
N ARG A 373 -3.43 -2.79 -16.31
CA ARG A 373 -4.62 -2.14 -15.74
C ARG A 373 -5.91 -2.93 -15.98
N TRP A 374 -6.13 -3.45 -17.19
CA TRP A 374 -7.32 -4.27 -17.47
C TRP A 374 -7.51 -5.44 -16.49
N PHE A 375 -6.40 -6.01 -16.00
CA PHE A 375 -6.40 -7.10 -15.05
C PHE A 375 -6.72 -6.58 -13.64
N GLN A 376 -6.08 -5.48 -13.22
CA GLN A 376 -6.28 -4.91 -11.89
C GLN A 376 -7.76 -4.51 -11.69
N GLU A 377 -8.30 -3.72 -12.61
CA GLU A 377 -9.69 -3.25 -12.61
C GLU A 377 -10.67 -4.43 -12.82
N GLY A 378 -10.40 -5.29 -13.80
CA GLY A 378 -11.29 -6.39 -14.15
C GLY A 378 -11.36 -7.50 -13.09
N GLN A 379 -10.29 -7.70 -12.30
CA GLN A 379 -10.33 -8.55 -11.11
C GLN A 379 -11.33 -8.01 -10.08
N CYS A 380 -11.28 -6.71 -9.78
CA CYS A 380 -12.22 -6.05 -8.87
C CYS A 380 -13.66 -6.15 -9.39
N ALA A 381 -13.88 -5.88 -10.68
CA ALA A 381 -15.20 -5.97 -11.31
C ALA A 381 -15.81 -7.39 -11.22
N VAL A 382 -15.01 -8.45 -11.41
CA VAL A 382 -15.45 -9.85 -11.25
C VAL A 382 -15.85 -10.15 -9.80
N ILE A 383 -14.99 -9.82 -8.83
CA ILE A 383 -15.24 -10.03 -7.40
C ILE A 383 -16.51 -9.28 -6.95
N GLN A 384 -16.60 -8.00 -7.31
CA GLN A 384 -17.76 -7.14 -7.03
C GLN A 384 -19.04 -7.73 -7.62
N SER A 385 -19.03 -8.14 -8.90
CA SER A 385 -20.20 -8.68 -9.60
C SER A 385 -20.73 -9.94 -8.92
N ILE A 386 -19.84 -10.87 -8.57
CA ILE A 386 -20.21 -12.14 -7.93
C ILE A 386 -20.73 -11.90 -6.50
N LEU A 387 -20.07 -11.04 -5.73
CA LEU A 387 -20.53 -10.68 -4.38
C LEU A 387 -21.90 -9.97 -4.42
N SER A 388 -22.12 -9.08 -5.39
CA SER A 388 -23.41 -8.37 -5.55
C SER A 388 -24.56 -9.32 -5.84
N GLU A 389 -24.35 -10.32 -6.71
CA GLU A 389 -25.34 -11.35 -6.99
C GLU A 389 -25.59 -12.27 -5.78
N LYS A 390 -24.54 -12.68 -5.07
CA LYS A 390 -24.62 -13.52 -3.85
C LYS A 390 -25.37 -12.82 -2.72
N MET A 391 -25.09 -11.54 -2.47
CA MET A 391 -25.79 -10.73 -1.46
C MET A 391 -27.18 -10.30 -1.91
N ALA A 392 -27.56 -10.59 -3.15
CA ALA A 392 -28.80 -10.16 -3.79
C ALA A 392 -29.03 -8.65 -3.67
N LEU A 393 -27.96 -7.88 -3.91
CA LEU A 393 -28.00 -6.42 -4.04
C LEU A 393 -28.83 -6.03 -5.27
N ARG A 394 -29.13 -4.75 -5.45
CA ARG A 394 -29.85 -4.29 -6.64
C ARG A 394 -28.84 -3.87 -7.71
N ILE A 395 -28.25 -2.69 -7.59
CA ILE A 395 -27.18 -2.05 -8.38
C ILE A 395 -27.33 -2.10 -9.91
N GLU A 396 -27.28 -0.94 -10.53
CA GLU A 396 -26.97 -0.79 -11.95
C GLU A 396 -25.61 -0.08 -12.08
N GLN A 397 -24.61 -0.76 -12.64
CA GLN A 397 -23.32 -0.11 -12.91
C GLN A 397 -23.53 0.97 -13.99
N GLY A 398 -23.25 2.23 -13.63
CA GLY A 398 -23.21 3.36 -14.56
C GLY A 398 -24.53 4.05 -14.92
N HIS A 399 -25.69 3.59 -14.43
CA HIS A 399 -26.99 4.22 -14.72
C HIS A 399 -27.91 4.33 -13.50
N CYS A 400 -28.80 5.33 -13.52
CA CYS A 400 -29.52 5.84 -12.34
C CYS A 400 -31.05 5.82 -12.50
N CYS A 401 -31.60 5.09 -13.47
CA CYS A 401 -32.93 5.39 -14.02
C CYS A 401 -34.07 4.41 -13.67
N SER A 402 -33.88 3.46 -12.74
CA SER A 402 -34.90 2.46 -12.38
C SER A 402 -35.14 2.36 -10.86
N ILE A 403 -36.40 2.24 -10.44
CA ILE A 403 -36.79 2.18 -9.03
C ILE A 403 -37.80 1.05 -8.77
N PRO A 404 -37.54 0.20 -7.78
CA PRO A 404 -36.21 -0.05 -7.25
C PRO A 404 -35.37 -0.77 -8.34
N PRO A 405 -34.03 -0.61 -8.39
CA PRO A 405 -33.26 -1.35 -9.39
C PRO A 405 -33.46 -2.86 -9.22
N GLU A 406 -33.43 -3.60 -10.33
CA GLU A 406 -33.55 -5.06 -10.27
C GLU A 406 -32.40 -5.67 -9.47
N LYS A 407 -32.58 -6.87 -8.91
CA LYS A 407 -31.49 -7.57 -8.24
C LYS A 407 -30.37 -7.87 -9.22
N PHE A 408 -29.13 -7.51 -8.88
CA PHE A 408 -27.99 -7.69 -9.76
C PHE A 408 -27.87 -9.14 -10.23
N LYS A 409 -27.61 -9.30 -11.52
CA LYS A 409 -27.31 -10.59 -12.14
C LYS A 409 -26.08 -10.49 -13.02
N VAL A 410 -25.07 -11.31 -12.71
CA VAL A 410 -23.80 -11.33 -13.43
C VAL A 410 -24.03 -11.61 -14.91
N ARG A 411 -24.93 -12.54 -15.25
CA ARG A 411 -25.29 -12.84 -16.64
C ARG A 411 -25.96 -11.66 -17.36
N ASN A 412 -26.79 -10.87 -16.68
CA ASN A 412 -27.42 -9.69 -17.27
C ASN A 412 -26.36 -8.61 -17.54
N TYR A 413 -25.43 -8.40 -16.60
CA TYR A 413 -24.31 -7.47 -16.75
C TYR A 413 -23.41 -7.86 -17.94
N ILE A 414 -22.90 -9.10 -17.97
CA ILE A 414 -22.06 -9.62 -19.06
C ILE A 414 -22.77 -9.46 -20.42
N LYS A 415 -24.05 -9.82 -20.50
CA LYS A 415 -24.83 -9.76 -21.75
C LYS A 415 -25.11 -8.33 -22.21
N LYS A 416 -25.35 -7.39 -21.30
CA LYS A 416 -25.71 -6.00 -21.62
C LYS A 416 -24.48 -5.16 -21.97
N TYR A 417 -23.35 -5.37 -21.29
CA TYR A 417 -22.19 -4.49 -21.38
C TYR A 417 -20.93 -5.17 -21.95
N LEU A 418 -20.62 -6.40 -21.52
CA LEU A 418 -19.31 -7.02 -21.81
C LEU A 418 -19.25 -7.84 -23.10
N LEU A 419 -20.39 -8.22 -23.70
CA LEU A 419 -20.46 -8.92 -24.99
C LEU A 419 -20.75 -7.95 -26.15
N ASN A 420 -19.91 -6.92 -26.27
CA ASN A 420 -20.01 -5.87 -27.28
C ASN A 420 -19.03 -6.12 -28.45
N LYS A 421 -19.53 -6.06 -29.68
CA LYS A 421 -18.75 -6.32 -30.90
C LYS A 421 -18.02 -5.10 -31.46
N ASN A 422 -18.26 -3.91 -30.90
CA ASN A 422 -17.59 -2.66 -31.25
C ASN A 422 -16.54 -2.30 -30.18
N LEU A 423 -15.62 -3.22 -29.92
CA LEU A 423 -14.49 -3.09 -29.00
C LEU A 423 -13.20 -3.43 -29.76
N ASP A 424 -12.09 -2.80 -29.38
CA ASP A 424 -10.79 -3.20 -29.90
C ASP A 424 -10.24 -4.46 -29.21
N ARG A 425 -9.28 -5.13 -29.86
CA ARG A 425 -8.60 -6.31 -29.29
C ARG A 425 -7.84 -5.95 -28.02
N LEU A 426 -7.92 -6.84 -27.02
CA LEU A 426 -7.18 -6.69 -25.78
C LEU A 426 -5.67 -6.82 -26.02
N ARG A 427 -4.91 -5.91 -25.42
CA ARG A 427 -3.44 -5.93 -25.35
C ARG A 427 -3.01 -5.23 -24.06
N ARG A 428 -1.71 -5.23 -23.75
CA ARG A 428 -1.19 -4.71 -22.47
C ARG A 428 -1.38 -3.19 -22.34
N ASP A 429 -1.17 -2.45 -23.42
CA ASP A 429 -1.25 -0.98 -23.49
C ASP A 429 -2.68 -0.50 -23.80
N GLU A 430 -3.19 0.46 -23.02
CA GLU A 430 -4.53 1.03 -23.20
C GLU A 430 -4.62 2.08 -24.34
N THR A 431 -3.47 2.52 -24.85
CA THR A 431 -3.35 3.70 -25.72
C THR A 431 -4.15 3.56 -27.02
N GLY A 432 -5.18 4.40 -27.15
CA GLY A 432 -6.01 4.48 -28.35
C GLY A 432 -6.97 3.30 -28.56
N LEU A 433 -7.20 2.47 -27.54
CA LEU A 433 -8.17 1.36 -27.60
C LEU A 433 -9.58 1.82 -27.25
N ASN A 434 -10.52 1.60 -28.17
CA ASN A 434 -11.94 1.76 -27.92
C ASN A 434 -12.47 0.65 -26.98
N GLY A 435 -12.90 1.05 -25.78
CA GLY A 435 -13.53 0.16 -24.81
C GLY A 435 -12.58 -0.75 -24.02
N TYR A 436 -11.33 -0.30 -23.79
CA TYR A 436 -10.29 -1.06 -23.05
C TYR A 436 -10.78 -1.66 -21.71
N GLY A 437 -11.50 -0.89 -20.89
CA GLY A 437 -12.08 -1.38 -19.63
C GLY A 437 -13.07 -2.53 -19.86
N THR A 438 -14.02 -2.35 -20.78
CA THR A 438 -15.05 -3.34 -21.12
C THR A 438 -14.46 -4.66 -21.64
N VAL A 439 -13.48 -4.60 -22.55
CA VAL A 439 -12.81 -5.81 -23.05
C VAL A 439 -11.91 -6.45 -21.96
N GLY A 440 -11.34 -5.63 -21.07
CA GLY A 440 -10.60 -6.06 -19.89
C GLY A 440 -11.42 -6.83 -18.85
N GLU A 441 -12.62 -6.34 -18.54
CA GLU A 441 -13.58 -7.02 -17.69
C GLU A 441 -14.05 -8.34 -18.32
N ALA A 442 -14.34 -8.33 -19.63
CA ALA A 442 -14.69 -9.56 -20.37
C ALA A 442 -13.55 -10.61 -20.30
N ALA A 443 -12.30 -10.17 -20.40
CA ALA A 443 -11.13 -11.03 -20.24
C ALA A 443 -10.92 -11.51 -18.79
N SER A 444 -11.31 -10.71 -17.81
CA SER A 444 -11.27 -11.11 -16.40
C SER A 444 -12.33 -12.17 -16.07
N PHE A 445 -13.54 -12.07 -16.62
CA PHE A 445 -14.50 -13.19 -16.59
C PHE A 445 -14.01 -14.42 -17.35
N TYR A 446 -13.29 -14.25 -18.47
CA TYR A 446 -12.69 -15.36 -19.21
C TYR A 446 -11.60 -16.08 -18.38
N LYS A 447 -10.73 -15.31 -17.72
CA LYS A 447 -9.77 -15.81 -16.72
C LYS A 447 -10.47 -16.56 -15.59
N PHE A 448 -11.57 -16.03 -15.07
CA PHE A 448 -12.35 -16.66 -14.02
C PHE A 448 -12.96 -18.00 -14.46
N ALA A 449 -13.51 -18.07 -15.68
CA ALA A 449 -13.99 -19.32 -16.28
C ALA A 449 -12.86 -20.35 -16.49
N LYS A 450 -11.66 -19.90 -16.91
CA LYS A 450 -10.45 -20.73 -17.01
C LYS A 450 -10.02 -21.32 -15.66
N MET A 451 -10.29 -20.63 -14.55
CA MET A 451 -10.06 -21.10 -13.18
C MET A 451 -11.23 -21.94 -12.64
N ASN A 452 -12.03 -22.55 -13.53
CA ASN A 452 -13.22 -23.34 -13.21
C ASN A 452 -14.20 -22.61 -12.29
N TYR A 453 -14.28 -21.27 -12.41
CA TYR A 453 -15.16 -20.40 -11.62
C TYR A 453 -14.91 -20.48 -10.10
N SER A 454 -13.73 -20.95 -9.69
CA SER A 454 -13.33 -20.99 -8.29
C SER A 454 -12.87 -19.59 -7.87
N LEU A 455 -13.67 -18.92 -7.04
CA LEU A 455 -13.32 -17.61 -6.52
C LEU A 455 -12.14 -17.69 -5.53
N GLU A 456 -12.01 -18.81 -4.80
CA GLU A 456 -10.82 -19.14 -4.00
C GLU A 456 -9.55 -19.15 -4.85
N THR A 457 -9.57 -19.83 -6.00
CA THR A 457 -8.44 -19.87 -6.96
C THR A 457 -8.19 -18.49 -7.56
N TYR A 458 -9.25 -17.72 -7.84
CA TYR A 458 -9.17 -16.36 -8.37
C TYR A 458 -8.52 -15.39 -7.37
N MET A 459 -8.77 -15.57 -6.07
CA MET A 459 -8.14 -14.81 -4.98
C MET A 459 -6.70 -15.27 -4.73
N ALA A 460 -6.43 -16.59 -4.73
CA ALA A 460 -5.08 -17.13 -4.55
C ALA A 460 -4.10 -16.62 -5.62
N PHE A 461 -4.58 -16.36 -6.84
CA PHE A 461 -3.82 -15.65 -7.88
C PHE A 461 -3.29 -14.29 -7.41
N GLU A 462 -4.09 -13.49 -6.69
CA GLU A 462 -3.70 -12.15 -6.23
C GLU A 462 -2.62 -12.23 -5.16
N THR A 463 -2.80 -13.13 -4.18
CA THR A 463 -1.79 -13.43 -3.16
C THR A 463 -0.49 -13.93 -3.80
N LYS A 464 -0.57 -14.76 -4.85
CA LYS A 464 0.60 -15.20 -5.64
C LYS A 464 1.24 -14.03 -6.39
N LYS A 465 0.47 -13.20 -7.09
CA LYS A 465 0.98 -12.01 -7.81
C LYS A 465 1.74 -11.09 -6.86
N GLY A 466 1.15 -10.80 -5.70
CA GLY A 466 1.75 -9.90 -4.71
C GLY A 466 2.95 -10.51 -3.97
N SER A 467 3.13 -11.84 -4.01
CA SER A 467 4.30 -12.53 -3.44
C SER A 467 5.42 -12.79 -4.45
N ASP A 468 5.09 -13.17 -5.69
CA ASP A 468 6.05 -13.73 -6.67
C ASP A 468 5.99 -13.06 -8.06
N GLY A 469 5.19 -12.00 -8.22
CA GLY A 469 5.01 -11.27 -9.48
C GLY A 469 3.89 -11.80 -10.39
N TYR A 470 3.40 -10.92 -11.27
CA TYR A 470 2.30 -11.19 -12.20
C TYR A 470 2.57 -12.38 -13.15
N ALA A 471 3.75 -12.46 -13.76
CA ALA A 471 4.09 -13.56 -14.68
C ALA A 471 4.13 -14.92 -13.97
N SER A 472 4.56 -14.95 -12.71
CA SER A 472 4.57 -16.15 -11.87
C SER A 472 3.14 -16.64 -11.60
N ALA A 473 2.23 -15.73 -11.24
CA ALA A 473 0.82 -16.05 -11.06
C ALA A 473 0.12 -16.49 -12.35
N MET A 474 0.41 -15.86 -13.50
CA MET A 474 -0.11 -16.30 -14.81
C MET A 474 0.32 -17.74 -15.12
N HIS A 475 1.58 -18.09 -14.89
CA HIS A 475 2.07 -19.45 -15.13
C HIS A 475 1.48 -20.48 -14.16
N GLU A 476 1.43 -20.18 -12.85
CA GLU A 476 0.93 -21.12 -11.84
C GLU A 476 -0.57 -21.44 -12.00
N TYR A 477 -1.40 -20.44 -12.29
CA TYR A 477 -2.86 -20.58 -12.26
C TYR A 477 -3.52 -20.75 -13.63
N LEU A 478 -2.87 -20.33 -14.72
CA LEU A 478 -3.38 -20.49 -16.09
C LEU A 478 -2.50 -21.36 -16.99
N GLY A 479 -1.27 -21.69 -16.55
CA GLY A 479 -0.32 -22.49 -17.33
C GLY A 479 0.29 -21.78 -18.55
N ILE A 480 0.04 -20.48 -18.72
CA ILE A 480 0.38 -19.71 -19.93
C ILE A 480 1.03 -18.36 -19.62
N SER A 481 1.72 -17.77 -20.61
CA SER A 481 2.22 -16.40 -20.52
C SER A 481 1.13 -15.36 -20.78
N GLU A 482 1.40 -14.10 -20.46
CA GLU A 482 0.53 -12.97 -20.77
C GLU A 482 0.24 -12.85 -22.29
N ASP A 483 1.28 -12.96 -23.14
CA ASP A 483 1.11 -12.92 -24.60
C ASP A 483 0.26 -14.07 -25.13
N SER A 484 0.41 -15.26 -24.54
CA SER A 484 -0.44 -16.42 -24.86
C SER A 484 -1.89 -16.20 -24.42
N PHE A 485 -2.11 -15.56 -23.27
CA PHE A 485 -3.44 -15.17 -22.82
C PHE A 485 -4.08 -14.15 -23.77
N TYR A 486 -3.36 -13.11 -24.22
CA TYR A 486 -3.89 -12.17 -25.21
C TYR A 486 -4.26 -12.87 -26.52
N LEU A 487 -3.41 -13.76 -27.04
CA LEU A 487 -3.72 -14.51 -28.25
C LEU A 487 -4.96 -15.41 -28.06
N GLU A 488 -5.01 -16.17 -26.97
CA GLU A 488 -6.12 -17.08 -26.70
C GLU A 488 -7.45 -16.34 -26.47
N PHE A 489 -7.46 -15.33 -25.60
CA PHE A 489 -8.65 -14.53 -25.31
C PHE A 489 -9.15 -13.81 -26.57
N ASN A 490 -8.28 -13.16 -27.35
CA ASN A 490 -8.73 -12.45 -28.54
C ASN A 490 -9.28 -13.42 -29.61
N ASN A 491 -8.64 -14.57 -29.80
CA ASN A 491 -9.15 -15.61 -30.71
C ASN A 491 -10.51 -16.13 -30.25
N TRP A 492 -10.72 -16.32 -28.94
CA TRP A 492 -12.00 -16.75 -28.39
C TRP A 492 -13.08 -15.65 -28.47
N TYR A 493 -12.76 -14.40 -28.13
CA TYR A 493 -13.71 -13.30 -28.06
C TYR A 493 -14.09 -12.75 -29.44
N PHE A 494 -13.11 -12.52 -30.32
CA PHE A 494 -13.32 -11.86 -31.62
C PHE A 494 -13.41 -12.84 -32.79
N ASP A 495 -12.52 -13.84 -32.85
CA ASP A 495 -12.38 -14.70 -34.05
C ASP A 495 -13.19 -16.01 -34.01
N SER A 496 -13.73 -16.39 -32.85
CA SER A 496 -14.52 -17.61 -32.73
C SER A 496 -15.92 -17.45 -33.32
N ASN A 497 -16.40 -18.49 -33.97
CA ASN A 497 -17.78 -18.60 -34.45
C ASN A 497 -18.80 -18.86 -33.32
N LEU A 498 -18.44 -18.60 -32.05
CA LEU A 498 -19.35 -18.74 -30.91
C LEU A 498 -20.35 -17.58 -30.89
N THR A 499 -21.62 -17.92 -30.73
CA THR A 499 -22.69 -16.94 -30.47
C THR A 499 -22.49 -16.25 -29.12
N ASP A 500 -23.08 -15.07 -28.96
CA ASP A 500 -22.99 -14.31 -27.71
C ASP A 500 -23.60 -15.10 -26.53
N GLN A 501 -24.62 -15.94 -26.79
CA GLN A 501 -25.17 -16.85 -25.78
C GLN A 501 -24.15 -17.93 -25.37
N GLN A 502 -23.44 -18.56 -26.32
CA GLN A 502 -22.38 -19.52 -25.98
C GLN A 502 -21.20 -18.87 -25.24
N LYS A 503 -20.87 -17.61 -25.56
CA LYS A 503 -19.86 -16.85 -24.82
C LYS A 503 -20.34 -16.52 -23.40
N LEU A 504 -21.60 -16.10 -23.23
CA LEU A 504 -22.22 -15.88 -21.93
C LEU A 504 -22.24 -17.15 -21.07
N ASP A 505 -22.62 -18.28 -21.65
CA ASP A 505 -22.66 -19.58 -20.96
C ASP A 505 -21.27 -20.13 -20.62
N TYR A 506 -20.22 -19.69 -21.32
CA TYR A 506 -18.83 -19.96 -20.97
C TYR A 506 -18.28 -18.99 -19.92
N LEU A 507 -18.63 -17.70 -19.95
CA LEU A 507 -18.13 -16.73 -18.97
C LEU A 507 -18.79 -16.91 -17.59
N TYR A 508 -20.09 -17.25 -17.57
CA TYR A 508 -20.83 -17.46 -16.33
C TYR A 508 -22.06 -18.38 -16.55
N PRO A 509 -21.90 -19.71 -16.37
CA PRO A 509 -22.98 -20.70 -16.52
C PRO A 509 -24.22 -20.42 -15.66
N GLU A 510 -25.38 -20.93 -16.07
CA GLU A 510 -26.58 -20.85 -15.25
C GLU A 510 -26.51 -21.74 -14.00
N GLY A 511 -27.03 -21.22 -12.89
CA GLY A 511 -27.06 -21.93 -11.60
C GLY A 511 -25.71 -22.05 -10.88
N ILE A 512 -24.66 -21.40 -11.38
CA ILE A 512 -23.35 -21.40 -10.72
C ILE A 512 -23.38 -20.61 -9.41
N ASN A 513 -22.62 -21.07 -8.41
CA ASN A 513 -22.46 -20.40 -7.12
C ASN A 513 -20.97 -20.36 -6.72
N PRO A 514 -20.21 -19.33 -7.15
CA PRO A 514 -18.78 -19.23 -6.82
C PRO A 514 -18.47 -19.01 -5.34
N ILE A 515 -19.38 -18.37 -4.59
CA ILE A 515 -19.22 -18.14 -3.15
C ILE A 515 -19.93 -19.27 -2.41
N LEU A 516 -19.15 -20.29 -2.03
CA LEU A 516 -19.66 -21.49 -1.36
C LEU A 516 -20.07 -21.23 0.10
N MET A 517 -19.41 -20.30 0.79
CA MET A 517 -19.80 -19.89 2.14
C MET A 517 -21.07 -19.03 2.15
N ASP A 518 -21.75 -18.98 3.29
CA ASP A 518 -22.75 -17.95 3.53
C ASP A 518 -22.06 -16.67 4.01
N ILE A 519 -22.44 -15.54 3.40
CA ILE A 519 -21.99 -14.21 3.81
C ILE A 519 -23.10 -13.60 4.65
N GLN A 520 -22.79 -13.29 5.91
CA GLN A 520 -23.75 -12.74 6.86
C GLN A 520 -23.98 -11.26 6.58
N LYS A 521 -25.25 -10.84 6.70
CA LYS A 521 -25.61 -9.42 6.84
C LYS A 521 -25.61 -9.09 8.32
N ARG A 522 -25.13 -7.89 8.69
CA ARG A 522 -25.04 -7.42 10.08
C ARG A 522 -26.34 -6.81 10.63
N ARG A 523 -27.28 -6.46 9.74
CA ARG A 523 -28.62 -5.95 10.08
C ARG A 523 -29.52 -7.00 10.74
#